data_AF-A0A2V7E724-F1
#
_entry.id   AF-A0A2V7E724-F1
#
_cell.length_a   1.000
_cell.length_b   1.000
_cell.length_c   1.000
_cell.angle_alpha   90.00
_cell.angle_beta   90.00
_cell.angle_gamma   90.00
#
_symmetry.space_group_name_H-M   'P 1'
#
loop_
_entity.id
_entity.type
_entity.pdbx_description
1 polymer ?
#
loop_
_entity_poly.entity_id
_entity_poly.type
_entity_poly.pdbx_seq_one_letter_code
_entity_poly.pdbx_strand_id
1 'polypeptide(L)'
;TVYEPAIQKSGLRPIRADDDMFRTGKIVDQIWSGIHSAKVLVAELTGRNPNVFYELGLAHALQKPVVLVSSNEDDVPFDVQHIRVIYYNVFDPFWGEKLIAKIAENVLSALQNPGDAILKKPLGA
;
A
#
# COMPACT_ATOMS: atom_id res chain seq x y z
N THR A 1 -5.40 9.17 11.97
CA THR A 1 -4.69 8.04 11.31
C THR A 1 -3.32 8.54 10.84
N VAL A 2 -2.31 7.68 10.70
CA VAL A 2 -0.95 8.09 10.24
C VAL A 2 -0.82 8.17 8.71
N TYR A 3 -1.72 7.49 7.98
CA TYR A 3 -1.70 7.39 6.53
C TYR A 3 -2.09 8.67 5.81
N GLU A 4 -3.20 9.29 6.20
CA GLU A 4 -3.68 10.54 5.63
C GLU A 4 -2.63 11.66 5.66
N PRO A 5 -2.00 12.01 6.81
CA PRO A 5 -0.97 13.05 6.84
C PRO A 5 0.28 12.67 6.04
N ALA A 6 0.64 11.38 5.96
CA ALA A 6 1.77 10.93 5.15
C ALA A 6 1.51 11.11 3.65
N ILE A 7 0.31 10.75 3.19
CA ILE A 7 -0.10 10.89 1.78
C ILE A 7 -0.21 12.37 1.42
N GLN A 8 -0.81 13.20 2.27
CA GLN A 8 -0.88 14.65 2.06
C GLN A 8 0.51 15.29 1.99
N LYS A 9 1.45 14.84 2.83
CA LYS A 9 2.86 15.29 2.80
C LYS A 9 3.58 14.97 1.49
N SER A 10 3.13 13.95 0.76
CA SER A 10 3.61 13.63 -0.59
C SER A 10 2.93 14.42 -1.72
N GLY A 11 2.00 15.34 -1.39
CA GLY A 11 1.26 16.13 -2.38
C GLY A 11 0.13 15.36 -3.08
N LEU A 12 -0.30 14.23 -2.51
CA LEU A 12 -1.39 13.40 -3.02
C LEU A 12 -2.65 13.54 -2.18
N ARG A 13 -3.78 13.14 -2.77
CA ARG A 13 -5.07 13.02 -2.07
C ARG A 13 -5.21 11.61 -1.51
N PRO A 14 -5.37 11.42 -0.20
CA PRO A 14 -5.66 10.12 0.38
C PRO A 14 -7.09 9.69 0.04
N ILE A 15 -7.24 8.41 -0.29
CA ILE A 15 -8.52 7.74 -0.52
C ILE A 15 -8.40 6.41 0.19
N ARG A 16 -9.29 6.11 1.13
CA ARG A 16 -9.34 4.77 1.69
C ARG A 16 -10.16 3.86 0.77
N ALA A 17 -9.77 2.60 0.68
CA ALA A 17 -10.47 1.62 -0.15
C ALA A 17 -11.92 1.39 0.32
N ASP A 18 -12.21 1.62 1.61
CA ASP A 18 -13.51 1.39 2.24
C ASP A 18 -14.48 2.59 2.23
N ASP A 19 -14.02 3.81 1.92
CA ASP A 19 -14.83 5.03 2.04
C ASP A 19 -16.04 5.08 1.07
N ASP A 20 -15.98 4.38 -0.06
CA ASP A 20 -17.05 4.35 -1.08
C ASP A 20 -17.86 3.03 -1.10
N MET A 21 -17.57 2.07 -0.19
CA MET A 21 -18.18 0.73 -0.17
C MET A 21 -19.70 0.72 0.10
N PHE A 22 -20.31 1.88 0.37
CA PHE A 22 -21.76 2.04 0.57
C PHE A 22 -22.54 2.26 -0.74
N ARG A 23 -21.89 2.35 -1.90
CA ARG A 23 -22.60 2.45 -3.19
C ARG A 23 -23.13 1.09 -3.65
N THR A 24 -24.40 1.03 -4.02
CA THR A 24 -25.05 -0.14 -4.63
C THR A 24 -24.36 -0.53 -5.94
N GLY A 25 -23.52 -1.56 -5.92
CA GLY A 25 -22.77 -2.12 -7.06
C GLY A 25 -21.95 -3.34 -6.62
N LYS A 26 -21.32 -4.08 -7.54
CA LYS A 26 -20.40 -5.16 -7.16
C LYS A 26 -19.17 -4.52 -6.49
N ILE A 27 -18.95 -4.82 -5.21
CA ILE A 27 -17.81 -4.32 -4.40
C ILE A 27 -16.48 -4.46 -5.15
N VAL A 28 -16.31 -5.56 -5.89
CA VAL A 28 -15.10 -5.83 -6.69
C VAL A 28 -14.86 -4.79 -7.79
N ASP A 29 -15.91 -4.32 -8.48
CA ASP A 29 -15.76 -3.34 -9.57
C ASP A 29 -15.32 -1.97 -9.02
N GLN A 30 -15.79 -1.63 -7.82
CA GLN A 30 -15.42 -0.38 -7.14
C GLN A 30 -13.98 -0.42 -6.66
N ILE A 31 -13.57 -1.53 -6.03
CA ILE A 31 -12.17 -1.77 -5.63
C ILE A 31 -11.27 -1.70 -6.86
N TRP A 32 -11.62 -2.39 -7.94
CA TRP A 32 -10.85 -2.39 -9.18
C TRP A 32 -10.69 -0.97 -9.76
N SER A 33 -11.79 -0.21 -9.84
CA SER A 33 -11.77 1.17 -10.33
C SER A 33 -10.93 2.09 -9.43
N GLY A 34 -11.03 1.92 -8.11
CA GLY A 34 -10.22 2.64 -7.13
C GLY A 34 -8.73 2.37 -7.32
N ILE A 35 -8.33 1.10 -7.39
CA ILE A 35 -6.95 0.69 -7.64
C ILE A 35 -6.46 1.18 -9.00
N HIS A 36 -7.28 1.06 -10.04
CA HIS A 36 -6.94 1.51 -11.39
C HIS A 36 -6.72 3.03 -11.45
N SER A 37 -7.54 3.82 -10.75
CA SER A 37 -7.42 5.28 -10.73
C SER A 37 -6.30 5.78 -9.80
N ALA A 38 -5.86 4.97 -8.84
CA ALA A 38 -4.77 5.30 -7.94
C ALA A 38 -3.43 5.43 -8.69
N LYS A 39 -2.63 6.41 -8.27
CA LYS A 39 -1.24 6.56 -8.75
C LYS A 39 -0.28 5.58 -8.06
N VAL A 40 -0.55 5.28 -6.80
CA VAL A 40 0.23 4.44 -5.90
C VAL A 40 -0.67 3.97 -4.77
N LEU A 41 -0.43 2.76 -4.28
CA LEU A 41 -1.15 2.20 -3.14
C LEU A 41 -0.24 2.17 -1.91
N VAL A 42 -0.85 2.27 -0.73
CA VAL A 42 -0.19 1.99 0.55
C VAL A 42 -0.96 0.85 1.21
N ALA A 43 -0.29 -0.28 1.47
CA ALA A 43 -0.91 -1.48 2.02
C ALA A 43 -0.34 -1.78 3.42
N GLU A 44 -1.23 -1.85 4.42
CA GLU A 44 -0.91 -2.24 5.80
C GLU A 44 -1.11 -3.74 5.97
N LEU A 45 -0.01 -4.45 6.19
CA LEU A 45 0.00 -5.92 6.29
C LEU A 45 -0.12 -6.41 7.73
N THR A 46 0.00 -5.53 8.73
CA THR A 46 -0.11 -5.90 10.16
C THR A 46 -1.42 -6.65 10.44
N GLY A 47 -1.32 -7.80 11.11
CA GLY A 47 -2.47 -8.64 11.46
C GLY A 47 -3.06 -9.42 10.28
N ARG A 48 -2.41 -9.40 9.12
CA ARG A 48 -2.71 -10.25 7.95
C ARG A 48 -4.15 -10.17 7.44
N ASN A 49 -4.69 -8.95 7.31
CA ASN A 49 -6.05 -8.75 6.83
C ASN A 49 -6.26 -9.32 5.41
N PRO A 50 -7.14 -10.33 5.21
CA PRO A 50 -7.37 -10.94 3.91
C PRO A 50 -7.84 -9.97 2.81
N ASN A 51 -8.59 -8.92 3.18
CA ASN A 51 -9.06 -7.93 2.22
C ASN A 51 -7.90 -7.12 1.65
N VAL A 52 -6.93 -6.75 2.49
CA VAL A 52 -5.73 -6.02 2.05
C VAL A 52 -4.91 -6.88 1.08
N PHE A 53 -4.76 -8.18 1.35
CA PHE A 53 -4.08 -9.09 0.42
C PHE A 53 -4.82 -9.28 -0.90
N TYR A 54 -6.15 -9.32 -0.87
CA TYR A 54 -6.96 -9.37 -2.09
C TYR A 54 -6.72 -8.12 -2.95
N GLU A 55 -6.81 -6.93 -2.36
CA GLU A 55 -6.55 -5.66 -3.05
C GLU A 55 -5.09 -5.55 -3.54
N LEU A 56 -4.13 -6.01 -2.74
CA LEU A 56 -2.73 -6.08 -3.11
C LEU A 56 -2.52 -6.97 -4.34
N GLY A 57 -3.17 -8.13 -4.40
CA GLY A 57 -3.16 -9.01 -5.57
C GLY A 57 -3.71 -8.33 -6.82
N LEU A 58 -4.82 -7.60 -6.71
CA LEU A 58 -5.39 -6.83 -7.82
C LEU A 58 -4.45 -5.70 -8.27
N ALA A 59 -3.82 -5.00 -7.33
CA ALA A 59 -2.83 -3.95 -7.62
C ALA A 59 -1.62 -4.51 -8.37
N HIS A 60 -1.13 -5.70 -7.99
CA HIS A 60 -0.06 -6.39 -8.71
C HIS A 60 -0.48 -6.77 -10.12
N ALA A 61 -1.69 -7.32 -10.31
CA ALA A 61 -2.21 -7.66 -11.63
C ALA A 61 -2.30 -6.43 -12.55
N LEU A 62 -2.59 -5.26 -11.97
CA LEU A 62 -2.64 -3.96 -12.66
C LEU A 62 -1.27 -3.25 -12.76
N GLN A 63 -0.19 -3.89 -12.32
CA GLN A 63 1.16 -3.32 -12.28
C GLN A 63 1.20 -1.94 -11.59
N LYS A 64 0.42 -1.77 -10.53
CA LYS A 64 0.42 -0.55 -9.74
C LYS A 64 1.59 -0.55 -8.76
N PRO A 65 2.26 0.60 -8.57
CA PRO A 65 3.26 0.73 -7.53
C PRO A 65 2.61 0.66 -6.15
N VAL A 66 3.21 -0.10 -5.24
CA VAL A 66 2.70 -0.31 -3.89
C VAL A 66 3.80 -0.05 -2.85
N VAL A 67 3.45 0.69 -1.80
CA VAL A 67 4.25 0.86 -0.60
C VAL A 67 3.70 -0.07 0.48
N LEU A 68 4.49 -1.04 0.90
CA LEU A 68 4.10 -1.99 1.94
C LEU A 68 4.49 -1.46 3.33
N VAL A 69 3.60 -1.64 4.29
CA VAL A 69 3.79 -1.25 5.69
C VAL A 69 3.44 -2.43 6.58
N SER A 70 4.23 -2.69 7.60
CA SER A 70 3.93 -3.72 8.61
C SER A 70 4.60 -3.38 9.95
N SER A 71 4.01 -3.85 11.05
CA SER A 71 4.61 -3.73 12.39
C SER A 71 5.64 -4.83 12.69
N ASN A 72 5.63 -5.90 11.91
CA ASN A 72 6.50 -7.07 12.08
C ASN A 72 6.70 -7.83 10.75
N GLU A 73 7.76 -8.64 10.69
CA GLU A 73 8.11 -9.40 9.49
C GLU A 73 7.22 -10.63 9.27
N ASP A 74 6.70 -11.24 10.35
CA ASP A 74 5.89 -12.47 10.29
C ASP A 74 4.55 -12.28 9.54
N ASP A 75 4.05 -11.05 9.51
CA ASP A 75 2.85 -10.67 8.79
C ASP A 75 3.08 -10.50 7.27
N VAL A 76 4.33 -10.47 6.80
CA VAL A 76 4.68 -10.25 5.39
C VAL A 76 4.91 -11.58 4.65
N PRO A 77 4.03 -11.98 3.71
CA PRO A 77 4.22 -13.20 2.94
C PRO A 77 5.50 -13.17 2.10
N PHE A 78 6.15 -14.32 1.96
CA PHE A 78 7.37 -14.48 1.17
C PHE A 78 7.24 -13.91 -0.26
N ASP A 79 6.08 -14.09 -0.89
CA ASP A 79 5.80 -13.63 -2.25
C ASP A 79 5.93 -12.11 -2.44
N VAL A 80 5.85 -11.32 -1.37
CA VAL A 80 5.95 -9.85 -1.42
C VAL A 80 7.17 -9.28 -0.68
N GLN A 81 7.99 -10.14 -0.07
CA GLN A 81 9.20 -9.71 0.67
C GLN A 81 10.26 -9.06 -0.21
N HIS A 82 10.23 -9.29 -1.52
CA HIS A 82 11.14 -8.64 -2.47
C HIS A 82 10.76 -7.17 -2.76
N ILE A 83 9.56 -6.74 -2.35
CA ILE A 83 9.15 -5.34 -2.36
C ILE A 83 9.59 -4.71 -1.04
N ARG A 84 10.08 -3.48 -1.10
CA ARG A 84 10.48 -2.74 0.11
C ARG A 84 9.30 -2.59 1.07
N VAL A 85 9.45 -3.13 2.28
CA VAL A 85 8.49 -3.00 3.38
C VAL A 85 8.97 -1.96 4.38
N ILE A 86 8.08 -1.08 4.80
CA ILE A 86 8.30 -0.13 5.89
C ILE A 86 7.89 -0.79 7.19
N TYR A 87 8.88 -1.10 8.03
CA TYR A 87 8.63 -1.58 9.39
C TYR A 87 8.50 -0.42 10.40
N TYR A 88 7.52 -0.55 11.29
CA TYR A 88 7.31 0.35 12.43
C TYR A 88 7.17 -0.44 13.73
N ASN A 89 7.59 0.17 14.84
CA ASN A 89 7.48 -0.44 16.17
C ASN A 89 6.55 0.41 17.03
N VAL A 90 5.39 -0.12 17.41
CA VAL A 90 4.39 0.59 18.23
C VAL A 90 4.89 0.96 19.63
N PHE A 91 5.96 0.33 20.13
CA PHE A 91 6.57 0.65 21.42
C PHE A 91 7.54 1.85 21.37
N ASP A 92 7.88 2.35 20.18
CA ASP A 92 8.69 3.57 20.03
C ASP A 92 7.78 4.80 20.19
N PRO A 93 8.01 5.70 21.17
CA PRO A 93 7.11 6.83 21.41
C PRO A 93 6.94 7.78 20.22
N PHE A 94 7.86 7.74 19.24
CA PHE A 94 7.83 8.56 18.03
C PHE A 94 7.50 7.75 16.77
N TRP A 95 6.97 6.53 16.91
CA TRP A 95 6.70 5.64 15.77
C TRP A 95 5.80 6.28 14.73
N GLY A 96 4.79 7.05 15.15
CA GLY A 96 3.84 7.70 14.26
C GLY A 96 4.49 8.73 13.34
N GLU A 97 5.30 9.63 13.89
CA GLU A 97 6.03 10.66 13.12
C GLU A 97 7.05 10.04 12.16
N LYS A 98 7.79 9.03 12.65
CA LYS A 98 8.75 8.25 11.85
C LYS A 98 8.03 7.56 10.69
N LEU A 99 6.89 6.94 10.95
CA LEU A 99 6.11 6.23 9.94
C LEU A 99 5.55 7.19 8.89
N ILE A 100 5.02 8.35 9.31
CA ILE A 100 4.55 9.40 8.40
C ILE A 100 5.67 9.83 7.45
N ALA A 101 6.87 10.10 7.98
CA ALA A 101 8.01 10.50 7.16
C ALA A 101 8.42 9.40 6.18
N LYS A 102 8.54 8.15 6.65
CA LYS A 102 8.91 7.01 5.81
C LYS A 102 7.88 6.75 4.71
N ILE A 103 6.59 6.77 5.02
CA ILE A 103 5.53 6.57 4.00
C ILE A 103 5.61 7.67 2.95
N ALA A 104 5.71 8.94 3.35
CA ALA A 104 5.79 10.06 2.41
C ALA A 104 7.00 9.93 1.46
N GLU A 105 8.18 9.59 1.99
CA GLU A 105 9.40 9.38 1.21
C GLU A 105 9.25 8.22 0.22
N ASN A 106 8.73 7.08 0.67
CA ASN A 106 8.56 5.90 -0.19
C ASN A 106 7.47 6.08 -1.24
N VAL A 107 6.40 6.82 -0.92
CA VAL A 107 5.38 7.21 -1.91
C VAL A 107 5.99 8.07 -3.01
N LEU A 108 6.78 9.09 -2.66
CA LEU A 108 7.47 9.92 -3.65
C LEU A 108 8.46 9.10 -4.48
N SER A 109 9.22 8.21 -3.84
CA SER A 109 10.16 7.31 -4.51
C SER A 109 9.46 6.37 -5.49
N ALA A 110 8.34 5.77 -5.09
CA ALA A 110 7.52 4.89 -5.93
C ALA A 110 6.89 5.61 -7.13
N LEU A 111 6.60 6.92 -7.02
CA LEU A 111 6.13 7.73 -8.15
C LEU A 111 7.26 8.08 -9.12
N GLN A 112 8.48 8.32 -8.62
CA GLN A 112 9.64 8.64 -9.46
C GLN A 112 10.23 7.40 -10.13
N ASN A 113 10.25 6.27 -9.43
CA ASN A 113 10.80 5.00 -9.89
C ASN A 113 9.78 3.85 -9.70
N PRO A 114 8.70 3.80 -10.50
CA PRO A 114 7.64 2.81 -10.31
C PRO A 114 8.12 1.36 -10.40
N GLY A 115 9.16 1.09 -11.18
CA GLY A 115 9.69 -0.25 -11.40
C GLY A 115 10.22 -0.95 -10.14
N ASP A 116 10.57 -0.21 -9.09
CA ASP A 116 11.06 -0.75 -7.82
C ASP A 116 9.93 -1.01 -6.81
N ALA A 117 8.74 -0.47 -7.09
CA ALA A 117 7.54 -0.60 -6.26
C ALA A 117 6.46 -1.49 -6.91
N ILE A 118 6.75 -2.04 -8.10
CA ILE A 118 5.87 -2.98 -8.81
C ILE A 118 6.42 -4.39 -8.64
N LEU A 119 5.54 -5.33 -8.27
CA LEU A 119 5.86 -6.75 -8.32
C LEU A 119 6.13 -7.15 -9.77
N LYS A 120 7.40 -7.39 -10.12
CA LYS A 120 7.77 -7.83 -11.47
C LYS A 120 7.31 -9.26 -11.67
N LYS A 121 6.54 -9.51 -12.73
CA LYS A 121 6.25 -10.89 -13.17
C LYS A 121 7.60 -11.59 -13.38
N PRO A 122 7.81 -12.81 -12.85
CA PRO A 122 9.01 -13.57 -13.19
C PRO A 122 9.08 -13.68 -14.72
N LEU A 123 10.22 -13.28 -15.29
CA LEU A 123 10.51 -13.42 -16.72
C LEU A 123 10.43 -14.92 -17.05
N GLY A 124 9.33 -15.36 -17.67
CA GLY A 124 9.16 -16.76 -18.10
C GLY A 124 7.82 -17.44 -17.79
N ALA A 125 6.82 -16.74 -17.24
CA ALA A 125 5.44 -17.25 -17.16
C ALA A 125 4.52 -16.62 -18.19
#